data_AF-A0A520QIA9-F1
#
_entry.id   AF-A0A520QIA9-F1
#
_cell.length_a   1.000
_cell.length_b   1.000
_cell.length_c   1.000
_cell.angle_alpha   90.00
_cell.angle_beta   90.00
_cell.angle_gamma   90.00
#
_symmetry.space_group_name_H-M   'P 1'
#
loop_
_entity.id
_entity.type
_entity.pdbx_description
1 polymer ?
#
loop_
_entity_poly.entity_id
_entity_poly.type
_entity_poly.pdbx_seq_one_letter_code
_entity_poly.pdbx_strand_id
1 'polypeptide(L)'
;MMSSLQRYGWRVGFHYCLRVLGVLAMLFFGSRPLTATEAPKANLEDFRKTIGPVLKAACVGCHGPDKQKAKFRVDTLDPDLLKGKDVSWWLEVQGVLTNGEMPPPDSDVKLADADRVKMIDWLAGEIRAASEARRAEGGHSTFRRMTRYE
;
A
#
# COMPACT_ATOMS: atom_id res chain seq x y z
N MET A 1 -53.60 -40.29 -39.69
CA MET A 1 -54.23 -40.95 -38.52
C MET A 1 -53.31 -40.69 -37.34
N MET A 2 -53.40 -39.56 -36.65
CA MET A 2 -54.46 -39.14 -35.71
C MET A 2 -54.61 -40.11 -34.54
N SER A 3 -54.59 -39.51 -33.35
CA SER A 3 -55.16 -39.99 -32.08
C SER A 3 -54.22 -40.74 -31.15
N SER A 4 -54.19 -40.51 -29.83
CA SER A 4 -54.74 -39.46 -28.97
C SER A 4 -54.37 -39.86 -27.53
N LEU A 5 -54.24 -38.88 -26.63
CA LEU A 5 -54.40 -38.99 -25.16
C LEU A 5 -53.20 -39.66 -24.43
N GLN A 6 -52.37 -38.99 -23.65
CA GLN A 6 -52.59 -37.88 -22.69
C GLN A 6 -53.78 -38.14 -21.76
N ARG A 7 -53.48 -38.83 -20.65
CA ARG A 7 -54.17 -39.01 -19.35
C ARG A 7 -53.32 -40.11 -18.68
N TYR A 8 -52.69 -39.97 -17.51
CA TYR A 8 -53.16 -39.66 -16.16
C TYR A 8 -51.91 -39.17 -15.39
N GLY A 9 -51.92 -38.24 -14.45
CA GLY A 9 -52.95 -37.90 -13.48
C GLY A 9 -52.27 -37.85 -12.10
N TRP A 10 -52.22 -36.64 -11.53
CA TRP A 10 -52.03 -36.36 -10.09
C TRP A 10 -50.71 -36.73 -9.40
N ARG A 11 -49.93 -35.71 -9.06
CA ARG A 11 -49.58 -35.44 -7.65
C ARG A 11 -49.31 -33.96 -7.44
N VAL A 12 -50.41 -33.22 -7.38
CA VAL A 12 -50.48 -31.88 -6.79
C VAL A 12 -50.27 -32.00 -5.28
N GLY A 13 -49.24 -31.31 -4.77
CA GLY A 13 -49.34 -30.44 -3.60
C GLY A 13 -49.46 -31.03 -2.20
N PHE A 14 -49.11 -30.14 -1.26
CA PHE A 14 -49.68 -30.00 0.08
C PHE A 14 -48.94 -30.67 1.27
N HIS A 15 -48.59 -29.79 2.24
CA HIS A 15 -48.27 -30.02 3.66
C HIS A 15 -46.84 -30.48 3.99
N TYR A 16 -45.90 -29.60 4.38
CA TYR A 16 -45.82 -28.98 5.71
C TYR A 16 -46.05 -29.99 6.85
N CYS A 17 -44.99 -30.66 7.33
CA CYS A 17 -44.84 -31.06 8.73
C CYS A 17 -43.43 -31.63 8.99
N LEU A 18 -42.90 -31.37 10.20
CA LEU A 18 -41.73 -32.02 10.85
C LEU A 18 -40.33 -31.56 10.38
N ARG A 19 -39.79 -30.45 10.92
CA ARG A 19 -39.01 -30.32 12.17
C ARG A 19 -37.75 -31.21 12.28
N VAL A 20 -36.67 -30.51 12.61
CA VAL A 20 -35.37 -30.96 13.13
C VAL A 20 -34.35 -31.35 12.06
N LEU A 21 -33.41 -30.43 11.77
CA LEU A 21 -31.97 -30.65 11.52
C LEU A 21 -31.33 -29.33 11.03
N GLY A 22 -31.64 -28.21 11.72
CA GLY A 22 -31.21 -26.86 11.32
C GLY A 22 -30.11 -26.24 12.19
N VAL A 23 -29.36 -27.04 12.96
CA VAL A 23 -28.38 -26.51 13.94
C VAL A 23 -27.11 -27.36 13.96
N LEU A 24 -26.30 -27.34 12.90
CA LEU A 24 -24.91 -27.83 12.98
C LEU A 24 -23.96 -27.28 11.91
N ALA A 25 -24.25 -26.10 11.36
CA ALA A 25 -23.36 -25.41 10.41
C ALA A 25 -22.91 -24.03 10.94
N MET A 26 -22.86 -23.84 12.26
CA MET A 26 -22.46 -22.58 12.92
C MET A 26 -21.27 -22.75 13.89
N LEU A 27 -20.43 -23.79 13.72
CA LEU A 27 -19.26 -24.01 14.59
C LEU A 27 -17.91 -24.12 13.85
N PHE A 28 -17.87 -23.80 12.55
CA PHE A 28 -16.63 -23.69 11.78
C PHE A 28 -16.36 -22.24 11.32
N PHE A 29 -16.76 -21.24 12.13
CA PHE A 29 -16.18 -19.90 12.00
C PHE A 29 -14.78 -19.97 12.61
N GLY A 30 -13.85 -20.50 11.80
CA GLY A 30 -12.48 -20.79 12.19
C GLY A 30 -11.85 -19.57 12.86
N SER A 31 -11.24 -19.83 14.01
CA SER A 31 -10.32 -18.93 14.69
C SER A 31 -9.27 -18.50 13.66
N ARG A 32 -9.45 -17.35 13.01
CA ARG A 32 -8.37 -16.75 12.22
C ARG A 32 -7.30 -16.38 13.24
N PRO A 33 -6.12 -17.02 13.25
CA PRO A 33 -5.06 -16.55 14.10
C PRO A 33 -4.82 -15.09 13.77
N LEU A 34 -4.84 -14.24 14.80
CA LEU A 34 -4.33 -12.88 14.70
C LEU A 34 -2.83 -13.04 14.41
N THR A 35 -2.47 -13.09 13.14
CA THR A 35 -1.09 -12.95 12.71
C THR A 35 -0.63 -11.63 13.27
N ALA A 36 0.31 -11.67 14.22
CA ALA A 36 1.00 -10.48 14.67
C ALA A 36 1.62 -9.84 13.42
N THR A 37 1.10 -8.67 13.02
CA THR A 37 1.75 -7.83 12.02
C THR A 37 3.14 -7.55 12.56
N GLU A 38 4.15 -8.09 11.92
CA GLU A 38 5.53 -7.74 12.22
C GLU A 38 5.68 -6.23 12.05
N ALA A 39 6.39 -5.60 12.99
CA ALA A 39 6.57 -4.15 12.92
C ALA A 39 7.18 -3.78 11.55
N PRO A 40 6.65 -2.75 10.87
CA PRO A 40 7.20 -2.31 9.60
C PRO A 40 8.68 -1.97 9.76
N LYS A 41 9.49 -2.36 8.77
CA LYS A 41 10.94 -2.12 8.71
C LYS A 41 11.28 -1.41 7.41
N ALA A 42 12.26 -0.51 7.47
CA ALA A 42 12.74 0.22 6.30
C ALA A 42 13.44 -0.73 5.32
N ASN A 43 13.11 -0.64 4.03
CA ASN A 43 13.73 -1.44 2.97
C ASN A 43 15.05 -0.82 2.48
N LEU A 44 16.03 -0.76 3.40
CA LEU A 44 17.35 -0.19 3.12
C LEU A 44 18.20 -1.05 2.17
N GLU A 45 17.88 -2.34 2.03
CA GLU A 45 18.56 -3.21 1.09
C GLU A 45 18.21 -2.85 -0.35
N ASP A 46 16.92 -2.72 -0.65
CA ASP A 46 16.46 -2.31 -1.98
C ASP A 46 16.92 -0.88 -2.30
N PHE A 47 16.95 0.01 -1.29
CA PHE A 47 17.58 1.31 -1.45
C PHE A 47 19.02 1.19 -1.97
N ARG A 48 19.88 0.41 -1.31
CA ARG A 48 21.29 0.29 -1.70
C ARG A 48 21.48 -0.38 -3.07
N LYS A 49 20.64 -1.36 -3.41
CA LYS A 49 20.79 -2.15 -4.65
C LYS A 49 20.17 -1.47 -5.87
N THR A 50 19.04 -0.80 -5.68
CA THR A 50 18.19 -0.33 -6.78
C THR A 50 18.16 1.20 -6.83
N ILE A 51 17.86 1.86 -5.71
CA ILE A 51 17.59 3.31 -5.70
C ILE A 51 18.86 4.15 -5.63
N GLY A 52 19.82 3.76 -4.81
CA GLY A 52 21.10 4.45 -4.63
C GLY A 52 21.89 4.64 -5.93
N PRO A 53 22.03 3.60 -6.78
CA PRO A 53 22.67 3.76 -8.09
C PRO A 53 21.93 4.75 -9.01
N VAL A 54 20.59 4.74 -9.01
CA VAL A 54 19.78 5.67 -9.80
C VAL A 54 19.97 7.11 -9.29
N LEU A 55 19.92 7.33 -7.98
CA LEU A 55 20.19 8.66 -7.37
C LEU A 55 21.57 9.18 -7.75
N LYS A 56 22.60 8.31 -7.67
CA LYS A 56 23.97 8.67 -8.02
C LYS A 56 24.11 9.06 -9.49
N ALA A 57 23.46 8.33 -10.39
CA ALA A 57 23.54 8.59 -11.82
C ALA A 57 22.71 9.80 -12.27
N ALA A 58 21.51 9.97 -11.72
CA ALA A 58 20.52 10.92 -12.24
C ALA A 58 20.35 12.19 -11.38
N CYS A 59 20.68 12.15 -10.09
CA CYS A 59 20.35 13.25 -9.17
C CYS A 59 21.61 13.95 -8.62
N VAL A 60 22.65 13.20 -8.24
CA VAL A 60 23.84 13.75 -7.57
C VAL A 60 24.61 14.75 -8.43
N GLY A 61 24.58 14.63 -9.76
CA GLY A 61 25.24 15.59 -10.65
C GLY A 61 24.72 17.03 -10.50
N CYS A 62 23.47 17.23 -10.07
CA CYS A 62 22.87 18.54 -9.85
C CYS A 62 22.53 18.85 -8.38
N HIS A 63 22.40 17.82 -7.54
CA HIS A 63 22.03 17.91 -6.12
C HIS A 63 23.05 17.21 -5.22
N GLY A 64 24.34 17.39 -5.53
CA GLY A 64 25.48 16.79 -4.87
C GLY A 64 26.49 17.82 -4.37
N PRO A 65 27.70 17.42 -3.97
CA PRO A 65 28.70 18.34 -3.45
C PRO A 65 29.13 19.40 -4.48
N ASP A 66 29.25 19.02 -5.74
CA ASP A 66 29.76 19.89 -6.81
C ASP A 66 28.73 20.94 -7.26
N LYS A 67 27.45 20.56 -7.28
CA LYS A 67 26.33 21.41 -7.68
C LYS A 67 25.17 21.18 -6.76
N GLN A 68 24.65 22.27 -6.19
CA GLN A 68 23.57 22.26 -5.21
C GLN A 68 22.39 23.07 -5.76
N LYS A 69 21.80 22.62 -6.88
CA LYS A 69 20.58 23.24 -7.40
C LYS A 69 19.52 23.28 -6.27
N ALA A 70 18.85 24.41 -6.14
CA ALA A 70 17.89 24.70 -5.06
C ALA A 70 18.43 24.55 -3.62
N LYS A 71 19.76 24.65 -3.41
CA LYS A 71 20.43 24.44 -2.11
C LYS A 71 20.10 23.07 -1.47
N PHE A 72 19.88 22.07 -2.32
CA PHE A 72 19.47 20.74 -1.92
C PHE A 72 20.56 19.70 -2.19
N ARG A 73 20.78 18.79 -1.23
CA ARG A 73 21.78 17.73 -1.23
C ARG A 73 21.12 16.37 -1.03
N VAL A 74 20.89 15.66 -2.13
CA VAL A 74 20.21 14.36 -2.11
C VAL A 74 21.13 13.25 -1.60
N ASP A 75 22.44 13.40 -1.79
CA ASP A 75 23.46 12.42 -1.40
C ASP A 75 23.67 12.31 0.11
N THR A 76 23.18 13.29 0.88
CA THR A 76 23.34 13.34 2.35
C THR A 76 22.09 12.88 3.10
N LEU A 77 21.00 12.58 2.40
CA LEU A 77 19.75 12.19 3.04
C LEU A 77 19.86 10.78 3.64
N ASP A 78 19.34 10.63 4.85
CA ASP A 78 19.15 9.32 5.48
C ASP A 78 18.03 8.56 4.77
N PRO A 79 18.29 7.39 4.15
CA PRO A 79 17.27 6.61 3.45
C PRO A 79 16.27 5.91 4.37
N ASP A 80 16.45 5.92 5.69
CA ASP A 80 15.48 5.34 6.63
C ASP A 80 14.30 6.31 6.84
N LEU A 81 13.16 6.06 6.20
CA LEU A 81 11.96 6.89 6.38
C LEU A 81 11.17 6.57 7.66
N LEU A 82 11.51 5.50 8.37
CA LEU A 82 10.84 5.09 9.60
C LEU A 82 11.47 5.81 10.80
N LYS A 83 12.80 5.93 10.82
CA LYS A 83 13.56 6.48 11.96
C LYS A 83 14.49 7.63 11.59
N GLY A 84 14.77 7.82 10.31
CA GLY A 84 15.66 8.86 9.84
C GLY A 84 15.06 10.25 10.01
N LYS A 85 15.94 11.25 10.01
CA LYS A 85 15.58 12.66 10.22
C LYS A 85 15.10 13.37 8.95
N ASP A 86 15.30 12.77 7.79
CA ASP A 86 15.15 13.42 6.47
C ASP A 86 13.83 13.07 5.77
N VAL A 87 12.83 12.58 6.50
CA VAL A 87 11.54 12.15 5.95
C VAL A 87 10.84 13.26 5.15
N SER A 88 10.87 14.50 5.64
CA SER A 88 10.27 15.63 4.94
C SER A 88 10.90 15.85 3.56
N TRP A 89 12.22 15.73 3.46
CA TRP A 89 12.92 15.85 2.18
C TRP A 89 12.55 14.72 1.22
N TRP A 90 12.38 13.49 1.71
CA TRP A 90 11.93 12.39 0.86
C TRP A 90 10.49 12.56 0.34
N LEU A 91 9.61 13.21 1.10
CA LEU A 91 8.27 13.58 0.63
C LEU A 91 8.34 14.59 -0.52
N GLU A 92 9.22 15.60 -0.42
CA GLU A 92 9.45 16.55 -1.51
C GLU A 92 10.03 15.85 -2.76
N VAL A 93 11.01 14.97 -2.57
CA VAL A 93 11.58 14.15 -3.67
C VAL A 93 10.49 13.30 -4.34
N GLN A 94 9.61 12.67 -3.57
CA GLN A 94 8.49 11.92 -4.13
C GLN A 94 7.56 12.83 -4.95
N GLY A 95 7.25 14.02 -4.43
CA GLY A 95 6.40 15.00 -5.10
C GLY A 95 6.95 15.41 -6.46
N VAL A 96 8.20 15.87 -6.51
CA VAL A 96 8.82 16.33 -7.77
C VAL A 96 8.99 15.21 -8.80
N LEU A 97 9.23 13.97 -8.37
CA LEU A 97 9.29 12.80 -9.26
C LEU A 97 7.92 12.44 -9.81
N THR A 98 6.89 12.48 -8.98
CA THR A 98 5.50 12.17 -9.36
C THR A 98 4.94 13.22 -10.31
N ASN A 99 5.25 14.50 -10.08
CA ASN A 99 4.88 15.61 -10.97
C ASN A 99 5.72 15.65 -12.26
N GLY A 100 6.81 14.89 -12.26
CA GLY A 100 7.75 14.81 -13.36
C GLY A 100 8.56 16.07 -13.64
N GLU A 101 8.74 16.90 -12.62
CA GLU A 101 9.54 18.11 -12.65
C GLU A 101 11.05 17.82 -12.76
N MET A 102 11.46 16.62 -12.34
CA MET A 102 12.84 16.14 -12.45
C MET A 102 12.95 15.00 -13.47
N PRO A 103 13.96 15.02 -14.36
CA PRO A 103 14.98 16.06 -14.55
C PRO A 103 14.44 17.31 -15.26
N PRO A 104 15.00 18.50 -15.00
CA PRO A 104 14.56 19.73 -15.64
C PRO A 104 14.91 19.75 -17.13
N PRO A 105 14.18 20.49 -17.98
CA PRO A 105 14.39 20.47 -19.44
C PRO A 105 15.73 21.06 -19.88
N ASP A 106 16.40 21.83 -19.02
CA ASP A 106 17.72 22.43 -19.24
C ASP A 106 18.90 21.49 -18.89
N SER A 107 18.61 20.25 -18.50
CA SER A 107 19.60 19.27 -18.04
C SER A 107 19.90 18.22 -19.11
N ASP A 108 21.19 17.93 -19.30
CA ASP A 108 21.65 16.82 -20.16
C ASP A 108 21.44 15.44 -19.51
N VAL A 109 21.11 15.39 -18.22
CA VAL A 109 20.85 14.16 -17.48
C VAL A 109 19.46 13.64 -17.82
N LYS A 110 19.39 12.38 -18.26
CA LYS A 110 18.13 11.66 -18.52
C LYS A 110 17.88 10.65 -17.42
N LEU A 111 16.66 10.69 -16.87
CA LEU A 111 16.14 9.64 -16.00
C LEU A 111 15.17 8.79 -16.83
N ALA A 112 15.45 7.50 -16.96
CA ALA A 112 14.54 6.59 -17.65
C ALA A 112 13.22 6.46 -16.87
N ASP A 113 12.11 6.38 -17.59
CA ASP A 113 10.78 6.26 -16.97
C ASP A 113 10.67 5.04 -16.05
N ALA A 114 11.29 3.92 -16.45
CA ALA A 114 11.33 2.71 -15.63
C ALA A 114 12.04 2.94 -14.28
N ASP A 115 13.11 3.75 -14.25
CA ASP A 115 13.84 4.04 -13.03
C ASP A 115 13.11 5.07 -12.17
N ARG A 116 12.43 6.04 -12.80
CA ARG A 116 11.53 6.97 -12.12
C ARG A 116 10.42 6.21 -11.38
N VAL A 117 9.77 5.27 -12.05
CA VAL A 117 8.70 4.44 -11.47
C VAL A 117 9.23 3.65 -10.28
N LYS A 118 10.39 2.98 -10.41
CA LYS A 118 11.02 2.26 -9.28
C LYS A 118 11.25 3.17 -8.06
N MET A 119 11.73 4.39 -8.28
CA MET A 119 11.95 5.35 -7.18
C MET A 119 10.64 5.76 -6.50
N ILE A 120 9.61 6.06 -7.29
CA ILE A 120 8.28 6.44 -6.77
C ILE A 120 7.68 5.28 -5.96
N ASP A 121 7.77 4.06 -6.48
CA ASP A 121 7.23 2.86 -5.84
C ASP A 121 7.94 2.56 -4.52
N TRP A 122 9.28 2.63 -4.51
CA TRP A 122 10.07 2.46 -3.28
C TRP A 122 9.71 3.53 -2.24
N LEU A 123 9.70 4.82 -2.63
CA LEU A 123 9.31 5.92 -1.74
C LEU A 123 7.89 5.73 -1.19
N ALA A 124 6.93 5.37 -2.04
CA ALA A 124 5.55 5.13 -1.62
C ALA A 124 5.44 3.97 -0.63
N GLY A 125 6.23 2.91 -0.81
CA GLY A 125 6.34 1.79 0.12
C GLY A 125 6.87 2.22 1.48
N GLU A 126 8.00 2.92 1.50
CA GLU A 126 8.65 3.38 2.73
C GLU A 126 7.80 4.40 3.49
N ILE A 127 7.15 5.34 2.79
CA ILE A 127 6.23 6.32 3.40
C ILE A 127 5.04 5.62 4.06
N ARG A 128 4.50 4.59 3.41
CA ARG A 128 3.41 3.78 3.97
C ARG A 128 3.86 3.04 5.22
N ALA A 129 4.99 2.35 5.16
CA ALA A 129 5.59 1.64 6.28
C ALA A 129 5.85 2.57 7.47
N ALA A 130 6.39 3.76 7.23
CA ALA A 130 6.61 4.77 8.25
C ALA A 130 5.30 5.30 8.87
N SER A 131 4.26 5.48 8.06
CA SER A 131 2.92 5.87 8.54
C SER A 131 2.30 4.79 9.44
N GLU A 132 2.43 3.53 9.06
CA GLU A 132 1.97 2.39 9.85
C GLU A 132 2.74 2.29 11.18
N ALA A 133 4.07 2.44 11.15
CA ALA A 133 4.92 2.46 12.34
C ALA A 133 4.45 3.52 13.35
N ARG A 134 4.30 4.77 12.90
CA ARG A 134 3.86 5.89 13.75
C ARG A 134 2.46 5.69 14.32
N ARG A 135 1.54 5.08 13.56
CA ARG A 135 0.19 4.77 14.04
C ARG A 135 0.21 3.69 15.11
N ALA A 136 1.07 2.69 14.96
CA ALA A 136 1.25 1.63 15.96
C ALA A 136 1.85 2.18 17.26
N GLU A 137 2.84 3.08 17.16
CA GLU A 137 3.46 3.76 18.32
C GLU A 137 2.52 4.76 19.00
N GLY A 138 1.72 5.50 18.22
CA GLY A 138 0.70 6.43 18.72
C GLY A 138 -0.56 5.76 19.31
N GLY A 139 -0.56 4.42 19.41
CA GLY A 139 -1.71 3.56 19.69
C GLY A 139 -2.19 3.49 21.15
N HIS A 140 -2.11 4.58 21.90
CA HIS A 140 -2.78 4.70 23.22
C HIS A 140 -3.67 5.97 23.28
N SER A 141 -4.45 6.28 22.23
CA SER A 141 -5.62 7.15 22.40
C SER A 141 -6.86 6.28 22.61
N THR A 142 -7.23 6.10 23.87
CA THR A 142 -8.28 5.20 24.36
C THR A 142 -9.72 5.66 24.08
N PHE A 143 -9.97 6.69 23.26
CA PHE A 143 -11.33 7.16 23.02
C PHE A 143 -11.61 7.55 21.57
N ARG A 144 -12.02 6.55 20.77
CA ARG A 144 -12.75 6.74 19.51
C ARG A 144 -14.20 6.29 19.67
N ARG A 145 -14.93 6.85 20.64
CA ARG A 145 -16.39 6.85 20.65
C ARG A 145 -16.91 8.05 21.45
N MET A 146 -17.40 9.05 20.74
CA MET A 146 -18.63 9.72 21.15
C MET A 146 -19.48 9.94 19.91
N THR A 147 -20.39 9.01 19.66
CA THR A 147 -21.62 9.34 18.94
C THR A 147 -22.35 10.37 19.81
N ARG A 148 -22.37 11.63 19.39
CA ARG A 148 -23.29 12.62 19.96
C ARG A 148 -24.68 12.27 19.41
N TYR A 149 -25.57 11.85 20.31
CA TYR A 149 -27.00 11.81 20.04
C TYR A 149 -27.53 13.19 20.46
N GLU A 150 -28.09 13.91 19.50
CA GLU A 150 -29.06 14.98 19.75
C GLU A 150 -30.29 14.71 18.86
#